data_AF-A0A8S3TVE1-F1
#
_entry.id   AF-A0A8S3TVE1-F1
#
_cell.length_a   1.000
_cell.length_b   1.000
_cell.length_c   1.000
_cell.angle_alpha   90.00
_cell.angle_beta   90.00
_cell.angle_gamma   90.00
#
_symmetry.space_group_name_H-M   'P 1'
#
loop_
_entity.id
_entity.type
_entity.pdbx_description
1 polymer ?
#
loop_
_entity_poly.entity_id
_entity_poly.type
_entity_poly.pdbx_seq_one_letter_code
_entity_poly.pdbx_strand_id
1 'polypeptide(L)'
;MGWSTVKTKQNIEVLRLYFKVTNLDGNRLVKKIHESSKSKQRSWNSRVLKFIKTNDFSSLINAQNMTIRQKVNIVKDKLNTVDAENWLRDVHNDRNCKNGNKLRTFRQYKRYLQPSSYVKSVKFRDYRRTLSNFRCGSLPLAIETGRYTKPVTPLNERICQFCDENTIETEQHFLMNCNFYSDLREELLNSPFLSNYVFIILSVEEKFNYIMSCDEIQFLLAKTLHLMFKINL
;
A
#
# COMPACT_ATOMS: atom_id res chain seq x y z
N MET A 1 -2.02 -1.97 1.73
CA MET A 1 -0.91 -2.79 1.15
C MET A 1 -0.71 -2.35 -0.29
N GLY A 2 0.52 -2.03 -0.70
CA GLY A 2 0.80 -1.27 -1.93
C GLY A 2 0.64 -2.06 -3.23
N TRP A 3 -0.50 -2.70 -3.44
CA TRP A 3 -0.82 -3.39 -4.69
C TRP A 3 -1.56 -2.44 -5.63
N SER A 4 -1.30 -2.55 -6.92
CA SER A 4 -2.17 -1.90 -7.90
C SER A 4 -3.61 -2.38 -7.76
N THR A 5 -4.54 -1.48 -8.02
CA THR A 5 -5.97 -1.73 -7.85
C THR A 5 -6.42 -2.86 -8.76
N VAL A 6 -7.40 -3.65 -8.29
CA VAL A 6 -8.00 -4.73 -9.10
C VAL A 6 -8.56 -4.15 -10.40
N LYS A 7 -9.11 -2.93 -10.33
CA LYS A 7 -9.63 -2.23 -11.50
C LYS A 7 -8.55 -1.97 -12.56
N THR A 8 -7.38 -1.48 -12.16
CA THR A 8 -6.24 -1.26 -13.06
C THR A 8 -5.80 -2.57 -13.72
N LYS A 9 -5.66 -3.65 -12.93
CA LYS A 9 -5.30 -4.98 -13.47
C LYS A 9 -6.31 -5.49 -14.48
N GLN A 10 -7.61 -5.38 -14.17
CA GLN A 10 -8.68 -5.77 -15.09
C GLN A 10 -8.65 -4.97 -16.39
N ASN A 11 -8.45 -3.65 -16.31
CA ASN A 11 -8.39 -2.79 -17.49
C ASN A 11 -7.21 -3.17 -18.42
N ILE A 12 -6.05 -3.52 -17.86
CA ILE A 12 -4.89 -4.02 -18.63
C ILE A 12 -5.24 -5.31 -19.37
N GLU A 13 -5.89 -6.27 -18.69
CA GLU A 13 -6.28 -7.53 -19.32
C GLU A 13 -7.37 -7.36 -20.38
N VAL A 14 -8.32 -6.43 -20.16
CA VAL A 14 -9.33 -6.07 -21.16
C VAL A 14 -8.67 -5.53 -22.43
N LEU A 15 -7.68 -4.65 -22.32
CA LEU A 15 -6.96 -4.12 -23.49
C LEU A 15 -6.06 -5.17 -24.14
N ARG A 16 -5.44 -6.07 -23.36
CA ARG A 16 -4.72 -7.23 -23.91
C ARG A 16 -5.63 -8.11 -24.75
N LEU A 17 -6.83 -8.43 -24.25
CA LEU A 17 -7.81 -9.20 -24.99
C LEU A 17 -8.25 -8.46 -26.25
N TYR A 18 -8.51 -7.15 -26.15
CA TYR A 18 -8.90 -6.32 -27.29
C TYR A 18 -7.85 -6.36 -28.41
N PHE A 19 -6.59 -6.06 -28.11
CA PHE A 19 -5.50 -6.10 -29.10
C PHE A 19 -5.29 -7.49 -29.70
N LYS A 20 -5.51 -8.55 -28.91
CA LYS A 20 -5.46 -9.93 -29.41
C LYS A 20 -6.57 -10.20 -30.41
N VAL A 21 -7.82 -9.92 -30.03
CA VAL A 21 -9.01 -10.20 -30.86
C VAL A 21 -8.99 -9.35 -32.13
N THR A 22 -8.55 -8.10 -32.08
CA THR A 22 -8.49 -7.24 -33.28
C THR A 22 -7.48 -7.75 -34.31
N ASN A 23 -6.40 -8.40 -33.87
CA ASN A 23 -5.33 -8.93 -34.72
C ASN A 23 -5.52 -10.40 -35.12
N LEU A 24 -6.61 -11.05 -34.73
CA LEU A 24 -6.91 -12.42 -35.17
C LEU A 24 -7.29 -12.45 -36.65
N ASP A 25 -6.96 -13.57 -37.29
CA ASP A 25 -7.42 -13.92 -38.63
C ASP A 25 -8.96 -13.86 -38.73
N GLY A 26 -9.46 -13.33 -39.85
CA GLY A 26 -10.89 -13.12 -40.11
C GLY A 26 -11.73 -14.39 -40.13
N ASN A 27 -11.13 -15.56 -40.40
CA ASN A 27 -11.83 -16.83 -40.44
C ASN A 27 -12.13 -17.37 -39.04
N ARG A 28 -11.42 -16.90 -38.00
CA ARG A 28 -11.64 -17.35 -36.63
C ARG A 28 -12.99 -16.91 -36.11
N LEU A 29 -13.74 -17.85 -35.54
CA LEU A 29 -15.07 -17.61 -34.96
C LEU A 29 -15.06 -16.42 -33.97
N VAL A 30 -14.04 -16.33 -33.11
CA VAL A 30 -13.89 -15.23 -32.14
C VAL A 30 -13.82 -13.86 -32.82
N LYS A 31 -13.10 -13.75 -33.95
CA LYS A 31 -13.00 -12.51 -34.73
C LYS A 31 -14.34 -12.17 -35.37
N LYS A 32 -15.02 -13.15 -35.98
CA LYS A 32 -16.36 -12.97 -36.58
C LYS A 32 -17.39 -12.50 -35.55
N ILE A 33 -17.42 -13.12 -34.37
CA ILE A 33 -18.30 -12.71 -33.26
C ILE A 33 -17.97 -11.27 -32.81
N HIS A 34 -16.68 -10.95 -32.68
CA HIS A 34 -16.27 -9.60 -32.29
C HIS A 34 -16.69 -8.55 -33.31
N GLU A 35 -16.46 -8.77 -34.60
CA GLU A 35 -16.88 -7.86 -35.68
C GLU A 35 -18.41 -7.70 -35.71
N SER A 36 -19.17 -8.80 -35.60
CA SER A 36 -20.63 -8.76 -35.47
C SER A 36 -21.10 -7.98 -34.23
N SER A 37 -20.36 -8.05 -33.12
CA SER A 37 -20.71 -7.32 -31.90
C SER A 37 -20.56 -5.80 -32.03
N LYS A 38 -19.82 -5.29 -33.03
CA LYS A 38 -19.58 -3.86 -33.21
C LYS A 38 -20.85 -3.10 -33.60
N SER A 39 -21.78 -3.73 -34.32
CA SER A 39 -23.05 -3.12 -34.73
C SER A 39 -24.08 -3.00 -33.59
N LYS A 40 -23.84 -3.68 -32.45
CA LYS A 40 -24.75 -3.64 -31.30
C LYS A 40 -24.51 -2.41 -30.44
N GLN A 41 -25.59 -1.73 -30.05
CA GLN A 41 -25.55 -0.65 -29.07
C GLN A 41 -25.06 -1.17 -27.71
N ARG A 42 -24.25 -0.36 -27.00
CA ARG A 42 -23.68 -0.70 -25.67
C ARG A 42 -22.87 -2.01 -25.62
N SER A 43 -22.32 -2.45 -26.75
CA SER A 43 -21.45 -3.63 -26.84
C SER A 43 -20.19 -3.51 -25.97
N TRP A 44 -19.57 -4.65 -25.66
CA TRP A 44 -18.24 -4.67 -25.01
C TRP A 44 -17.23 -3.80 -25.79
N ASN A 45 -17.24 -3.89 -27.12
CA ASN A 45 -16.41 -3.06 -27.99
C ASN A 45 -16.61 -1.56 -27.76
N SER A 46 -17.87 -1.10 -27.68
CA SER A 46 -18.16 0.32 -27.43
C SER A 46 -17.61 0.82 -26.09
N ARG A 47 -17.65 -0.02 -25.04
CA ARG A 47 -17.07 0.29 -23.72
C ARG A 47 -15.55 0.35 -23.78
N VAL A 48 -14.92 -0.59 -24.49
CA VAL A 48 -13.46 -0.63 -24.65
C VAL A 48 -12.97 0.59 -25.44
N LEU A 49 -13.62 0.93 -26.55
CA LEU A 49 -13.27 2.11 -27.35
C LEU A 49 -13.44 3.41 -26.55
N LYS A 50 -14.51 3.52 -25.75
CA LYS A 50 -14.67 4.65 -24.81
C LYS A 50 -13.50 4.71 -23.82
N PHE A 51 -13.12 3.59 -23.22
CA PHE A 51 -11.98 3.52 -22.30
C PHE A 51 -10.65 3.91 -22.98
N ILE A 52 -10.40 3.42 -24.20
CA ILE A 52 -9.22 3.79 -25.00
C ILE A 52 -9.20 5.29 -25.25
N LYS A 53 -10.33 5.89 -25.67
CA LYS A 53 -10.43 7.33 -25.94
C LYS A 53 -10.19 8.16 -24.68
N THR A 54 -10.82 7.79 -23.55
CA THR A 54 -10.69 8.52 -22.27
C THR A 54 -9.28 8.47 -21.69
N ASN A 55 -8.48 7.45 -22.04
CA ASN A 55 -7.11 7.28 -21.54
C ASN A 55 -6.05 7.51 -22.65
N ASP A 56 -6.40 8.16 -23.76
CA ASP A 56 -5.52 8.51 -24.88
C ASP A 56 -4.72 7.34 -25.48
N PHE A 57 -5.33 6.15 -25.54
CA PHE A 57 -4.70 4.97 -26.16
C PHE A 57 -5.04 4.79 -27.64
N SER A 58 -5.68 5.79 -28.27
CA SER A 58 -6.21 5.67 -29.64
C SER A 58 -5.12 5.37 -30.67
N SER A 59 -3.92 5.92 -30.50
CA SER A 59 -2.76 5.66 -31.37
C SER A 59 -2.33 4.19 -31.37
N LEU A 60 -2.52 3.47 -30.25
CA LEU A 60 -2.14 2.06 -30.13
C LEU A 60 -3.02 1.13 -30.98
N ILE A 61 -4.24 1.53 -31.31
CA ILE A 61 -5.14 0.73 -32.15
C ILE A 61 -4.53 0.57 -33.55
N ASN A 62 -4.07 1.67 -34.13
CA ASN A 62 -3.60 1.73 -35.52
C ASN A 62 -2.09 1.43 -35.68
N ALA A 63 -1.35 1.29 -34.59
CA ALA A 63 0.08 1.00 -34.64
C ALA A 63 0.34 -0.42 -35.18
N GLN A 64 0.61 -0.53 -36.48
CA GLN A 64 0.93 -1.80 -37.15
C GLN A 64 2.36 -2.29 -36.83
N ASN A 65 3.28 -1.36 -36.54
CA ASN A 65 4.68 -1.66 -36.23
C ASN A 65 4.93 -2.14 -34.78
N MET A 66 3.86 -2.39 -34.01
CA MET A 66 3.98 -2.77 -32.60
C MET A 66 3.34 -4.13 -32.33
N THR A 67 4.10 -4.99 -31.64
CA THR A 67 3.58 -6.25 -31.10
C THR A 67 2.53 -5.97 -30.02
N ILE A 68 1.63 -6.94 -29.80
CA ILE A 68 0.63 -6.87 -28.71
C ILE A 68 1.31 -6.67 -27.36
N ARG A 69 2.47 -7.31 -27.13
CA ARG A 69 3.25 -7.18 -25.90
C ARG A 69 3.69 -5.73 -25.67
N GLN A 70 4.22 -5.06 -26.69
CA GLN A 70 4.64 -3.66 -26.60
C GLN A 70 3.44 -2.73 -26.32
N LYS A 71 2.31 -2.93 -27.00
CA LYS A 71 1.08 -2.15 -26.74
C LYS A 71 0.59 -2.32 -25.29
N VAL A 72 0.59 -3.55 -24.79
CA VAL A 72 0.18 -3.87 -23.41
C VAL A 72 1.14 -3.26 -22.38
N ASN A 73 2.45 -3.22 -22.66
CA ASN A 73 3.42 -2.58 -21.77
C ASN A 73 3.13 -1.08 -21.63
N ILE A 74 2.90 -0.36 -22.74
CA ILE A 74 2.55 1.07 -22.70
C ILE A 74 1.28 1.32 -21.86
N VAL A 75 0.25 0.50 -22.08
CA VAL A 75 -0.98 0.56 -21.29
C VAL A 75 -0.70 0.33 -19.81
N LYS A 76 0.09 -0.70 -19.50
CA LYS A 76 0.44 -1.07 -18.14
C LYS A 76 1.19 0.07 -17.44
N ASP A 77 2.15 0.68 -18.12
CA ASP A 77 2.96 1.76 -17.55
C ASP A 77 2.08 2.98 -17.26
N LYS A 78 1.30 3.46 -18.24
CA LYS A 78 0.40 4.61 -18.03
C LYS A 78 -0.62 4.35 -16.92
N LEU A 79 -1.29 3.19 -16.93
CA LEU A 79 -2.32 2.91 -15.94
C LEU A 79 -1.75 2.70 -14.53
N ASN A 80 -0.58 2.08 -14.38
CA ASN A 80 0.06 1.93 -13.07
C ASN A 80 0.56 3.28 -12.53
N THR A 81 1.07 4.17 -13.39
CA THR A 81 1.46 5.53 -12.98
C THR A 81 0.24 6.29 -12.44
N VAL A 82 -0.87 6.31 -13.19
CA VAL A 82 -2.11 6.95 -12.74
C VAL A 82 -2.64 6.33 -11.43
N ASP A 83 -2.57 5.01 -11.30
CA ASP A 83 -2.97 4.30 -10.07
C ASP A 83 -2.10 4.69 -8.87
N ALA A 84 -0.78 4.82 -9.07
CA ALA A 84 0.17 5.26 -8.04
C ALA A 84 -0.05 6.72 -7.63
N GLU A 85 -0.32 7.62 -8.58
CA GLU A 85 -0.63 9.02 -8.31
C GLU A 85 -1.94 9.18 -7.54
N ASN A 86 -2.99 8.46 -7.95
CA ASN A 86 -4.26 8.46 -7.24
C ASN A 86 -4.11 7.92 -5.82
N TRP A 87 -3.38 6.80 -5.66
CA TRP A 87 -3.09 6.26 -4.34
C TRP A 87 -2.34 7.25 -3.45
N LEU A 88 -1.32 7.94 -3.97
CA LEU A 88 -0.58 8.94 -3.22
C LEU A 88 -1.49 10.10 -2.81
N ARG A 89 -2.34 10.57 -3.72
CA ARG A 89 -3.34 11.61 -3.42
C ARG A 89 -4.29 11.19 -2.30
N ASP A 90 -4.78 9.96 -2.33
CA ASP A 90 -5.73 9.43 -1.34
C ASP A 90 -5.08 9.24 0.04
N VAL A 91 -3.84 8.75 0.08
CA VAL A 91 -3.07 8.58 1.34
C VAL A 91 -2.78 9.92 2.01
N HIS A 92 -2.60 10.98 1.24
CA HIS A 92 -2.38 12.34 1.75
C HIS A 92 -3.66 13.18 1.88
N ASN A 93 -4.84 12.59 1.67
CA ASN A 93 -6.10 13.31 1.78
C ASN A 93 -6.57 13.39 3.25
N ASP A 94 -6.52 14.59 3.83
CA ASP A 94 -6.94 14.88 5.21
C ASP A 94 -8.34 15.56 5.30
N ARG A 95 -9.02 15.80 4.16
CA ARG A 95 -10.17 16.72 4.05
C ARG A 95 -11.38 16.40 4.94
N ASN A 96 -11.49 15.20 5.50
CA ASN A 96 -12.62 14.76 6.34
C ASN A 96 -12.20 14.16 7.69
N CYS A 97 -10.99 14.47 8.18
CA CYS A 97 -10.48 13.85 9.41
C CYS A 97 -10.22 14.89 10.51
N LYS A 98 -11.20 15.11 11.40
CA LYS A 98 -11.07 16.05 12.56
C LYS A 98 -9.80 15.82 13.40
N ASN A 99 -9.31 14.57 13.47
CA ASN A 99 -8.10 14.18 14.21
C ASN A 99 -7.03 13.57 13.29
N GLY A 100 -6.99 14.00 12.02
CA GLY A 100 -6.02 13.54 11.01
C GLY A 100 -6.34 12.16 10.42
N ASN A 101 -5.82 11.92 9.21
CA ASN A 101 -6.00 10.66 8.49
C ASN A 101 -5.47 9.47 9.30
N LYS A 102 -6.20 8.35 9.26
CA LYS A 102 -5.80 7.09 9.92
C LYS A 102 -4.39 6.65 9.48
N LEU A 103 -4.04 6.92 8.23
CA LEU A 103 -2.75 6.58 7.61
C LEU A 103 -1.64 7.62 7.87
N ARG A 104 -1.79 8.51 8.86
CA ARG A 104 -0.80 9.56 9.22
C ARG A 104 0.63 9.02 9.38
N THR A 105 0.78 7.84 9.98
CA THR A 105 2.08 7.22 10.21
C THR A 105 2.53 6.43 8.99
N PHE A 106 1.59 5.73 8.33
CA PHE A 106 1.87 4.94 7.14
C PHE A 106 2.45 5.78 5.99
N ARG A 107 1.95 7.00 5.80
CA ARG A 107 2.39 7.90 4.71
C ARG A 107 3.80 8.46 4.90
N GLN A 108 4.35 8.48 6.11
CA GLN A 108 5.70 9.00 6.38
C GLN A 108 6.78 8.12 5.75
N TYR A 109 6.61 6.80 5.82
CA TYR A 109 7.60 5.84 5.31
C TYR A 109 7.18 5.17 3.99
N LYS A 110 5.88 5.07 3.67
CA LYS A 110 5.42 4.40 2.44
C LYS A 110 5.36 5.40 1.27
N ARG A 111 6.44 5.45 0.49
CA ARG A 111 6.57 6.37 -0.66
C ARG A 111 6.02 5.86 -1.98
N TYR A 112 5.98 4.54 -2.17
CA TYR A 112 5.66 3.92 -3.46
C TYR A 112 4.53 2.90 -3.35
N LEU A 113 3.66 2.87 -4.37
CA LEU A 113 2.63 1.85 -4.53
C LEU A 113 3.25 0.52 -4.98
N GLN A 114 3.92 -0.14 -4.05
CA GLN A 114 4.49 -1.47 -4.25
C GLN A 114 4.25 -2.38 -3.04
N PRO A 115 4.20 -3.71 -3.22
CA PRO A 115 4.15 -4.64 -2.09
C PRO A 115 5.35 -4.42 -1.17
N SER A 116 5.12 -4.38 0.15
CA SER A 116 6.23 -4.28 1.10
C SER A 116 6.95 -5.64 1.22
N SER A 117 8.27 -5.60 1.35
CA SER A 117 9.17 -6.77 1.47
C SER A 117 8.76 -7.77 2.56
N TYR A 118 8.30 -7.27 3.72
CA TYR A 118 7.89 -8.08 4.87
C TYR A 118 6.82 -9.12 4.55
N VAL A 119 5.99 -8.88 3.53
CA VAL A 119 4.95 -9.82 3.08
C VAL A 119 5.56 -11.16 2.65
N LYS A 120 6.79 -11.12 2.11
CA LYS A 120 7.55 -12.29 1.67
C LYS A 120 8.62 -12.72 2.67
N SER A 121 9.32 -11.77 3.31
CA SER A 121 10.46 -12.09 4.17
C SER A 121 10.07 -12.59 5.57
N VAL A 122 8.94 -12.14 6.13
CA VAL A 122 8.48 -12.56 7.46
C VAL A 122 7.71 -13.88 7.37
N LYS A 123 8.36 -15.01 7.63
CA LYS A 123 7.77 -16.35 7.47
C LYS A 123 6.64 -16.65 8.46
N PHE A 124 6.78 -16.26 9.72
CA PHE A 124 5.77 -16.52 10.76
C PHE A 124 4.51 -15.68 10.53
N ARG A 125 3.37 -16.37 10.46
CA ARG A 125 2.06 -15.75 10.16
C ARG A 125 1.69 -14.69 11.20
N ASP A 126 1.90 -14.97 12.47
CA ASP A 126 1.49 -14.05 13.54
C ASP A 126 2.37 -12.80 13.58
N TYR A 127 3.67 -12.94 13.34
CA TYR A 127 4.60 -11.80 13.26
C TYR A 127 4.22 -10.91 12.09
N ARG A 128 3.95 -11.53 10.92
CA ARG A 128 3.50 -10.82 9.73
C ARG A 128 2.16 -10.12 9.95
N ARG A 129 1.23 -10.76 10.67
CA ARG A 129 -0.07 -10.18 11.04
C ARG A 129 0.10 -8.98 11.95
N THR A 130 0.89 -9.09 13.02
CA THR A 130 1.16 -7.97 13.94
C THR A 130 1.82 -6.81 13.21
N LEU A 131 2.86 -7.06 12.40
CA LEU A 131 3.51 -6.02 11.61
C LEU A 131 2.54 -5.38 10.59
N SER A 132 1.69 -6.16 9.92
CA SER A 132 0.68 -5.62 9.01
C SER A 132 -0.33 -4.72 9.74
N ASN A 133 -0.81 -5.15 10.91
CA ASN A 133 -1.74 -4.37 11.72
C ASN A 133 -1.09 -3.08 12.21
N PHE A 134 0.15 -3.15 12.70
CA PHE A 134 0.93 -1.98 13.10
C PHE A 134 1.10 -0.98 11.94
N ARG A 135 1.52 -1.46 10.76
CA ARG A 135 1.71 -0.61 9.57
C ARG A 135 0.41 0.05 9.10
N CYS A 136 -0.72 -0.63 9.24
CA CYS A 136 -2.02 -0.11 8.83
C CYS A 136 -2.76 0.66 9.93
N GLY A 137 -2.12 0.95 11.08
CA GLY A 137 -2.76 1.62 12.20
C GLY A 137 -3.99 0.86 12.72
N SER A 138 -3.91 -0.47 12.75
CA SER A 138 -4.98 -1.38 13.18
C SER A 138 -4.59 -2.21 14.40
N LEU A 139 -3.39 -1.99 14.95
CA LEU A 139 -3.03 -2.47 16.27
C LEU A 139 -3.85 -1.68 17.31
N PRO A 140 -4.38 -2.31 18.38
CA PRO A 140 -5.27 -1.66 19.33
C PRO A 140 -4.51 -0.74 20.31
N LEU A 141 -3.74 0.20 19.78
CA LEU A 141 -3.12 1.29 20.53
C LEU A 141 -4.17 2.37 20.84
N ALA A 142 -4.00 3.14 21.91
CA ALA A 142 -4.94 4.18 22.34
C ALA A 142 -5.26 5.19 21.22
N ILE A 143 -4.29 5.48 20.36
CA ILE A 143 -4.49 6.37 19.20
C ILE A 143 -5.56 5.85 18.21
N GLU A 144 -5.72 4.54 18.12
CA GLU A 144 -6.71 3.84 17.29
C GLU A 144 -7.96 3.50 18.08
N THR A 145 -7.86 2.88 19.26
CA THR A 145 -9.01 2.45 20.07
C THR A 145 -9.85 3.64 20.52
N GLY A 146 -9.22 4.76 20.86
CA GLY A 146 -9.91 6.02 21.21
C GLY A 146 -10.73 6.64 20.08
N ARG A 147 -10.64 6.12 18.84
CA ARG A 147 -11.55 6.52 17.73
C ARG A 147 -12.93 5.87 17.83
N TYR A 148 -13.05 4.76 18.55
CA TYR A 148 -14.24 3.92 18.58
C TYR A 148 -14.94 3.92 19.95
N THR A 149 -14.38 4.63 20.93
CA THR A 149 -15.00 4.84 22.24
C THR A 149 -16.29 5.67 22.12
N LYS A 150 -17.17 5.54 23.13
CA LYS A 150 -18.43 6.27 23.22
C LYS A 150 -18.56 6.87 24.63
N PRO A 151 -18.40 8.20 24.81
CA PRO A 151 -18.04 9.20 23.78
C PRO A 151 -16.64 8.97 23.19
N VAL A 152 -16.39 9.52 21.99
CA VAL A 152 -15.08 9.41 21.32
C VAL A 152 -14.01 10.11 22.15
N THR A 153 -12.91 9.40 22.42
CA THR A 153 -11.80 9.93 23.22
C THR A 153 -11.04 11.01 22.42
N PRO A 154 -10.92 12.24 22.97
CA PRO A 154 -10.11 13.32 22.42
C PRO A 154 -8.66 12.88 22.14
N LEU A 155 -8.01 13.45 21.12
CA LEU A 155 -6.67 13.03 20.70
C LEU A 155 -5.63 13.11 21.82
N ASN A 156 -5.67 14.19 22.60
CA ASN A 156 -4.81 14.46 23.75
C ASN A 156 -5.03 13.50 24.93
N GLU A 157 -6.14 12.77 24.96
CA GLU A 157 -6.48 11.80 26.02
C GLU A 157 -6.20 10.35 25.60
N ARG A 158 -5.69 10.11 24.39
CA ARG A 158 -5.32 8.78 23.89
C ARG A 158 -3.94 8.36 24.38
N ILE A 159 -3.81 8.29 25.70
CA ILE A 159 -2.54 8.15 26.41
C ILE A 159 -2.16 6.68 26.54
N CYS A 160 -0.85 6.39 26.46
CA CYS A 160 -0.34 5.04 26.71
C CYS A 160 -0.57 4.67 28.19
N GLN A 161 -1.23 3.54 28.43
CA GLN A 161 -1.55 3.07 29.78
C GLN A 161 -0.44 2.22 30.41
N PHE A 162 0.63 1.94 29.65
CA PHE A 162 1.71 1.05 30.08
C PHE A 162 2.94 1.80 30.60
N CYS A 163 3.06 3.10 30.29
CA CYS A 163 4.17 3.93 30.76
C CYS A 163 3.65 5.13 31.57
N ASP A 164 4.51 5.63 32.45
CA ASP A 164 4.19 6.79 33.31
C ASP A 164 4.50 8.14 32.63
N GLU A 165 4.78 8.14 31.33
CA GLU A 165 5.19 9.36 30.59
C GLU A 165 4.01 10.28 30.23
N ASN A 166 2.77 9.83 30.44
CA ASN A 166 1.54 10.56 30.11
C ASN A 166 1.50 11.07 28.65
N THR A 167 2.05 10.28 27.71
CA THR A 167 2.13 10.64 26.29
C THR A 167 1.12 9.88 25.44
N ILE A 168 0.74 10.48 24.30
CA ILE A 168 -0.20 9.88 23.34
C ILE A 168 0.40 8.58 22.79
N GLU A 169 -0.34 7.47 22.86
CA GLU A 169 0.10 6.15 22.40
C GLU A 169 0.05 6.03 20.87
N THR A 170 0.96 6.72 20.20
CA THR A 170 1.17 6.60 18.76
C THR A 170 1.98 5.34 18.42
N GLU A 171 1.98 4.95 17.14
CA GLU A 171 2.83 3.86 16.66
C GLU A 171 4.32 4.16 16.89
N GLN A 172 4.74 5.43 16.78
CA GLN A 172 6.11 5.85 17.10
C GLN A 172 6.40 5.73 18.59
N HIS A 173 5.50 6.19 19.47
CA HIS A 173 5.68 6.05 20.91
C HIS A 173 5.80 4.57 21.30
N PHE A 174 4.88 3.73 20.80
CA PHE A 174 4.90 2.29 21.02
C PHE A 174 6.24 1.67 20.60
N LEU A 175 6.70 1.92 19.37
CA LEU A 175 7.91 1.31 18.82
C LEU A 175 9.23 1.95 19.28
N MET A 176 9.27 3.21 19.72
CA MET A 176 10.55 3.90 19.95
C MET A 176 10.71 4.47 21.35
N ASN A 177 9.64 4.97 21.97
CA ASN A 177 9.78 5.85 23.13
C ASN A 177 9.32 5.20 24.44
N CYS A 178 8.22 4.46 24.40
CA CYS A 178 7.55 3.94 25.60
C CYS A 178 8.51 3.11 26.47
N ASN A 179 8.90 3.63 27.64
CA ASN A 179 9.88 3.00 28.53
C ASN A 179 9.50 1.56 28.95
N PHE A 180 8.21 1.24 29.07
CA PHE A 180 7.71 -0.10 29.43
C PHE A 180 8.20 -1.21 28.49
N TYR A 181 8.42 -0.89 27.21
CA TYR A 181 8.91 -1.87 26.23
C TYR A 181 10.42 -1.73 25.93
N SER A 182 11.21 -1.02 26.76
CA SER A 182 12.64 -0.79 26.51
C SER A 182 13.40 -2.09 26.22
N ASP A 183 13.22 -3.07 27.10
CA ASP A 183 14.01 -4.30 27.11
C ASP A 183 13.67 -5.17 25.88
N LEU A 184 12.40 -5.15 25.47
CA LEU A 184 11.94 -5.90 24.29
C LEU A 184 12.46 -5.32 22.98
N ARG A 185 12.74 -4.01 22.95
CA ARG A 185 13.25 -3.32 21.76
C ARG A 185 14.75 -3.35 21.65
N GLU A 186 15.45 -3.74 22.71
CA GLU A 186 16.91 -3.74 22.76
C GLU A 186 17.52 -4.56 21.61
N GLU A 187 17.01 -5.78 21.37
CA GLU A 187 17.46 -6.64 20.26
C GLU A 187 17.28 -5.95 18.90
N LEU A 188 16.15 -5.26 18.69
CA LEU A 188 15.88 -4.53 17.46
C LEU A 188 16.83 -3.35 17.28
N LEU A 189 16.97 -2.52 18.30
CA LEU A 189 17.73 -1.27 18.24
C LEU A 189 19.25 -1.51 18.19
N ASN A 190 19.73 -2.62 18.75
CA ASN A 190 21.13 -3.04 18.68
C ASN A 190 21.46 -3.87 17.43
N SER A 191 20.50 -4.01 16.50
CA SER A 191 20.73 -4.68 15.22
C SER A 191 21.90 -4.03 14.47
N PRO A 192 22.82 -4.81 13.85
CA PRO A 192 23.92 -4.27 13.05
C PRO A 192 23.45 -3.37 11.88
N PHE A 193 22.22 -3.56 11.42
CA PHE A 193 21.62 -2.73 10.38
C PHE A 193 21.21 -1.34 10.89
N LEU A 194 21.09 -1.15 12.20
CA LEU A 194 20.74 0.10 12.88
C LEU A 194 21.94 0.72 13.62
N SER A 195 23.13 0.12 13.57
CA SER A 195 24.31 0.60 14.30
C SER A 195 25.20 1.52 13.47
N ASN A 196 24.79 1.93 12.27
CA ASN A 196 25.57 2.83 11.44
C ASN A 196 25.51 4.28 11.98
N TYR A 197 26.59 5.04 11.79
CA TYR A 197 26.69 6.42 12.29
C TYR A 197 25.54 7.30 11.81
N VAL A 198 25.12 7.13 10.55
CA VAL A 198 24.01 7.88 9.94
C VAL A 198 22.72 7.67 10.73
N PHE A 199 22.41 6.45 11.16
CA PHE A 199 21.21 6.14 11.93
C PHE A 199 21.24 6.76 13.32
N ILE A 200 22.40 6.76 13.99
CA ILE A 200 22.54 7.26 15.37
C ILE A 200 22.18 8.75 15.45
N ILE A 201 22.58 9.54 14.46
CA ILE A 201 22.35 10.99 14.40
C ILE A 201 20.93 11.39 13.96
N LEU A 202 20.13 10.45 13.45
CA LEU A 202 18.76 10.72 13.03
C LEU A 202 17.87 11.13 14.21
N SER A 203 16.93 12.03 13.95
CA SER A 203 15.82 12.32 14.87
C SER A 203 14.98 11.06 15.11
N VAL A 204 14.16 11.06 16.17
CA VAL A 204 13.29 9.91 16.48
C VAL A 204 12.33 9.58 15.33
N GLU A 205 11.78 10.59 14.66
CA GLU A 205 10.90 10.41 13.50
C GLU A 205 11.66 9.78 12.31
N GLU A 206 12.87 10.25 12.04
CA GLU A 206 13.71 9.70 10.96
C GLU A 206 14.15 8.26 11.27
N LYS A 207 14.52 7.95 12.51
CA LYS A 207 14.82 6.58 12.96
C LYS A 207 13.63 5.67 12.76
N PHE A 208 12.44 6.12 13.17
CA PHE A 208 11.20 5.38 12.96
C PHE A 208 10.98 5.10 11.47
N ASN A 209 11.07 6.13 10.62
CA ASN A 209 10.88 5.98 9.18
C ASN A 209 11.91 5.04 8.53
N TYR A 210 13.17 5.09 8.99
CA TYR A 210 14.24 4.19 8.57
C TYR A 210 13.91 2.74 8.95
N ILE A 211 13.55 2.48 10.21
CA ILE A 211 13.19 1.13 10.69
C ILE A 211 12.02 0.55 9.88
N MET A 212 11.00 1.37 9.61
CA MET A 212 9.82 0.96 8.86
C MET A 212 10.11 0.67 7.37
N SER A 213 11.21 1.20 6.84
CA SER A 213 11.60 1.08 5.43
C SER A 213 12.77 0.13 5.17
N CYS A 214 13.54 -0.25 6.20
CA CYS A 214 14.69 -1.15 6.10
C CYS A 214 14.23 -2.61 5.93
N ASP A 215 14.56 -3.21 4.80
CA ASP A 215 14.08 -4.55 4.43
C ASP A 215 14.77 -5.65 5.24
N GLU A 216 16.04 -5.42 5.62
CA GLU A 216 16.93 -6.33 6.32
C GLU A 216 16.43 -6.66 7.73
N ILE A 217 15.75 -5.72 8.38
CA ILE A 217 15.27 -5.87 9.76
C ILE A 217 13.78 -6.22 9.86
N GLN A 218 13.04 -6.39 8.75
CA GLN A 218 11.59 -6.59 8.81
C GLN A 218 11.19 -7.83 9.63
N PHE A 219 12.01 -8.88 9.61
CA PHE A 219 11.80 -10.06 10.47
C PHE A 219 11.92 -9.71 11.95
N LEU A 220 13.01 -9.05 12.34
CA LEU A 220 13.29 -8.67 13.72
C LEU A 220 12.27 -7.64 14.23
N LEU A 221 11.91 -6.66 13.41
CA LEU A 221 10.83 -5.71 13.68
C LEU A 221 9.50 -6.43 13.93
N ALA A 222 9.15 -7.40 13.09
CA ALA A 222 7.90 -8.15 13.25
C ALA A 222 7.89 -9.00 14.52
N LYS A 223 9.03 -9.65 14.86
CA LYS A 223 9.21 -10.39 16.11
C LYS A 223 9.04 -9.46 17.32
N THR A 224 9.72 -8.32 17.32
CA THR A 224 9.71 -7.32 18.40
C THR A 224 8.30 -6.79 18.64
N LEU A 225 7.63 -6.32 17.58
CA LEU A 225 6.25 -5.84 17.66
C LEU A 225 5.29 -6.92 18.17
N HIS A 226 5.51 -8.18 17.79
CA HIS A 226 4.69 -9.30 18.25
C HIS A 226 4.86 -9.58 19.74
N LEU A 227 6.10 -9.52 20.26
CA LEU A 227 6.37 -9.67 21.69
C LEU A 227 5.74 -8.52 22.50
N MET A 228 5.97 -7.28 22.07
CA MET A 228 5.39 -6.10 22.72
C MET A 228 3.85 -6.17 22.74
N PHE A 229 3.23 -6.55 21.62
CA PHE A 229 1.78 -6.68 21.54
C PHE A 229 1.23 -7.80 22.42
N LYS A 230 1.96 -8.92 22.59
CA LYS A 230 1.50 -10.06 23.38
C LYS A 230 1.44 -9.79 24.87
N ILE A 231 2.23 -8.85 25.39
CA ILE A 231 2.19 -8.47 26.81
C ILE A 231 0.89 -7.72 27.15
N ASN A 232 0.25 -7.14 26.14
CA ASN A 232 -0.99 -6.37 26.29
C ASN A 232 -2.26 -7.25 26.18
N LEU A 233 -2.11 -8.56 25.94
CA LEU A 233 -3.19 -9.54 25.82
C LEU A 233 -3.29 -10.40 27.08
#